data_AF-A0A8S0YHR3-F1
#
_entry.id   AF-A0A8S0YHR3-F1
#
_cell.length_a   1.000
_cell.length_b   1.000
_cell.length_c   1.000
_cell.angle_alpha   90.00
_cell.angle_beta   90.00
_cell.angle_gamma   90.00
#
_symmetry.space_group_name_H-M   'P 1'
#
loop_
_entity.id
_entity.type
_entity.pdbx_description
1 polymer ?
#
loop_
_entity_poly.entity_id
_entity_poly.type
_entity_poly.pdbx_seq_one_letter_code
_entity_poly.pdbx_strand_id
1 'polypeptide(L)'
;MIVENFSLSKIIGDKKYVYLYRLLKEKVAITYKNEVIQVQSYGIEVERQDILENKLVNVQRECIKNISPERYKVHNLLKLLYDNQVSPIHLVDVLGDYVDEYILDFDKQINYIAY
;
A
#
# COMPACT_ATOMS: atom_id res chain seq x y z
N MET A 1 -10.01 -3.55 -2.75
CA MET A 1 -9.94 -3.68 -4.23
C MET A 1 -8.63 -3.06 -4.72
N ILE A 2 -7.93 -3.67 -5.68
CA ILE A 2 -6.76 -3.04 -6.32
C ILE A 2 -7.25 -2.01 -7.34
N VAL A 3 -6.72 -0.79 -7.28
CA VAL A 3 -7.12 0.34 -8.14
C VAL A 3 -5.99 0.88 -9.00
N GLU A 4 -4.75 0.52 -8.72
CA GLU A 4 -3.58 0.87 -9.51
C GLU A 4 -2.48 -0.16 -9.25
N ASN A 5 -1.59 -0.37 -10.23
CA ASN A 5 -0.46 -1.28 -10.06
C ASN A 5 0.75 -0.83 -10.87
N PHE A 6 1.93 -0.97 -10.26
CA PHE A 6 3.22 -0.94 -10.95
C PHE A 6 3.86 -2.33 -10.85
N SER A 7 4.61 -2.69 -11.89
CA SER A 7 5.35 -3.95 -11.90
C SER A 7 6.73 -3.74 -12.51
N LEU A 8 7.71 -4.46 -11.98
CA LEU A 8 9.03 -4.56 -12.59
C LEU A 8 9.55 -5.98 -12.44
N SER A 9 10.42 -6.38 -13.37
CA SER A 9 11.11 -7.65 -13.29
C SER A 9 12.61 -7.46 -13.42
N LYS A 10 13.36 -8.20 -12.61
CA LYS A 10 14.83 -8.24 -12.65
C LYS A 10 15.30 -9.67 -12.80
N ILE A 11 16.38 -9.86 -13.56
CA ILE A 11 17.06 -11.14 -13.68
C ILE A 11 18.44 -10.97 -13.04
N ILE A 12 18.76 -11.82 -12.08
CA ILE A 12 20.05 -11.86 -11.39
C ILE A 12 20.52 -13.32 -11.43
N GLY A 13 21.48 -13.60 -12.30
CA GLY A 13 21.89 -14.97 -12.59
C GLY A 13 20.75 -15.79 -13.22
N ASP A 14 20.45 -16.92 -12.61
CA ASP A 14 19.37 -17.85 -12.97
C ASP A 14 18.02 -17.51 -12.32
N LYS A 15 17.99 -16.51 -11.42
CA LYS A 15 16.79 -16.08 -10.70
C LYS A 15 16.16 -14.86 -11.33
N LYS A 16 14.85 -14.95 -11.57
CA LYS A 16 13.99 -13.84 -11.93
C LYS A 16 13.19 -13.39 -10.71
N TYR A 17 13.24 -12.10 -10.42
CA TYR A 17 12.45 -11.44 -9.39
C TYR A 17 11.38 -10.59 -10.05
N VAL A 18 10.12 -10.79 -9.70
CA VAL A 18 9.00 -9.94 -10.14
C VAL A 18 8.46 -9.20 -8.93
N TYR A 19 8.49 -7.87 -8.99
CA TYR A 19 7.94 -7.01 -7.95
C TYR A 19 6.62 -6.41 -8.44
N LEU A 20 5.64 -6.38 -7.55
CA LEU A 20 4.30 -5.87 -7.80
C LEU A 20 3.96 -4.90 -6.67
N TYR A 21 3.72 -3.64 -7.03
CA TYR A 21 3.33 -2.57 -6.12
C TYR A 21 1.89 -2.19 -6.44
N ARG A 22 0.96 -2.35 -5.51
CA ARG A 22 -0.48 -2.22 -5.77
C ARG A 22 -1.11 -1.17 -4.85
N LEU A 23 -1.83 -0.22 -5.44
CA LEU A 23 -2.70 0.70 -4.72
C LEU A 23 -3.99 -0.03 -4.36
N LEU A 24 -4.32 -0.05 -3.09
CA LEU A 24 -5.54 -0.63 -2.55
C LEU A 24 -6.58 0.46 -2.31
N LYS A 25 -7.85 0.11 -2.49
CA LYS A 25 -9.03 0.93 -2.18
C LYS A 25 -9.99 0.10 -1.35
N GLU A 26 -10.34 0.56 -0.16
CA GLU A 26 -11.28 -0.10 0.76
C GLU A 26 -12.13 0.92 1.51
N LYS A 27 -13.10 0.48 2.31
CA LYS A 27 -13.80 1.32 3.27
C LYS A 27 -13.39 0.91 4.68
N VAL A 28 -13.12 1.89 5.53
CA VAL A 28 -12.84 1.68 6.95
C VAL A 28 -14.02 2.23 7.77
N ALA A 29 -14.44 1.46 8.78
CA ALA A 29 -15.45 1.88 9.73
C ALA A 29 -14.76 2.61 10.89
N ILE A 30 -15.13 3.86 11.14
CA ILE A 30 -14.58 4.66 12.24
C ILE A 30 -15.73 5.10 13.14
N THR A 31 -15.59 4.83 14.44
CA THR A 31 -16.57 5.26 15.44
C THR A 31 -16.29 6.70 15.85
N TYR A 32 -17.26 7.58 15.66
CA TYR A 32 -17.18 8.99 16.02
C TYR A 32 -18.49 9.43 16.68
N LYS A 33 -18.43 10.00 17.89
CA LYS A 33 -19.61 10.48 18.66
C LYS A 33 -20.78 9.47 18.71
N ASN A 34 -20.48 8.19 18.95
CA ASN A 34 -21.44 7.06 18.98
C ASN A 34 -22.08 6.69 17.63
N GLU A 35 -21.60 7.24 16.52
CA GLU A 35 -21.98 6.83 15.17
C GLU A 35 -20.83 6.07 14.50
N VAL A 36 -21.17 5.15 13.59
CA VAL A 36 -20.19 4.44 12.76
C VAL A 36 -20.17 5.09 11.38
N ILE A 37 -19.07 5.76 11.07
CA ILE A 37 -18.86 6.44 9.80
C ILE A 37 -18.02 5.54 8.90
N GLN A 38 -18.50 5.31 7.68
CA GLN A 38 -17.77 4.57 6.65
C GLN A 38 -16.94 5.54 5.82
N VAL A 39 -15.61 5.46 5.95
CA VAL A 39 -14.67 6.33 5.25
C VAL A 39 -13.94 5.56 4.16
N GLN A 40 -13.82 6.16 2.99
CA GLN A 40 -12.97 5.63 1.92
C GLN A 40 -11.51 5.66 2.37
N SER A 41 -10.79 4.56 2.20
CA SER A 41 -9.38 4.45 2.58
C SER A 41 -8.56 3.88 1.41
N TYR A 42 -7.32 4.34 1.28
CA TYR A 42 -6.35 3.79 0.34
C TYR A 42 -5.16 3.21 1.10
N GLY A 43 -4.61 2.14 0.55
CA GLY A 43 -3.47 1.41 1.10
C GLY A 43 -2.51 0.95 0.03
N ILE A 44 -1.45 0.25 0.44
CA ILE A 44 -0.43 -0.28 -0.47
C ILE A 44 -0.15 -1.74 -0.13
N GLU A 45 -0.03 -2.57 -1.16
CA GLU A 45 0.52 -3.92 -1.07
C GLU A 45 1.78 -4.01 -1.93
N VAL A 46 2.83 -4.61 -1.38
CA VAL A 46 4.07 -4.91 -2.09
C VAL A 46 4.27 -6.42 -2.08
N GLU A 47 4.47 -6.98 -3.26
CA GLU A 47 4.72 -8.41 -3.46
C GLU A 47 6.00 -8.61 -4.27
N ARG A 48 6.79 -9.61 -3.89
CA ARG A 48 7.93 -10.11 -4.66
C ARG A 48 7.76 -11.60 -4.92
N GLN A 49 7.86 -11.98 -6.19
CA GLN A 49 7.87 -13.37 -6.63
C GLN A 49 9.29 -13.74 -7.08
N ASP A 50 9.82 -14.82 -6.53
CA ASP A 50 11.14 -15.34 -6.88
C ASP A 50 10.94 -16.57 -7.78
N ILE A 51 11.50 -16.53 -8.98
CA ILE A 51 11.34 -17.54 -10.02
C ILE A 51 12.72 -18.08 -10.37
N LEU A 52 12.89 -19.40 -10.30
CA LEU A 52 14.12 -20.11 -10.65
C LEU A 52 13.77 -21.18 -11.68
N GLU A 53 14.49 -21.23 -12.81
CA GLU A 53 14.21 -22.21 -13.90
C GLU A 53 12.72 -22.25 -14.32
N ASN A 54 12.11 -21.08 -14.48
CA ASN A 54 10.67 -20.90 -14.77
C ASN A 54 9.70 -21.46 -13.71
N LYS A 55 10.18 -21.88 -12.53
CA LYS A 55 9.35 -22.29 -11.40
C LYS A 55 9.29 -21.18 -10.36
N LEU A 56 8.08 -20.85 -9.93
CA LEU A 56 7.88 -19.98 -8.78
C LEU A 56 8.34 -20.70 -7.52
N VAL A 57 9.43 -20.22 -6.90
CA VAL A 57 10.03 -20.85 -5.72
C VAL A 57 9.67 -20.14 -4.42
N ASN A 58 9.30 -18.85 -4.48
CA ASN A 58 8.95 -18.08 -3.30
C ASN A 58 8.05 -16.89 -3.66
N VAL A 59 7.18 -16.51 -2.72
CA VAL A 59 6.37 -15.28 -2.77
C VAL A 59 6.45 -14.60 -1.41
N GLN A 60 6.92 -13.36 -1.40
CA GLN A 60 6.88 -12.48 -0.24
C GLN A 60 5.85 -11.39 -0.49
N ARG A 61 5.05 -11.07 0.52
CA ARG A 61 4.01 -10.06 0.42
C ARG A 61 3.85 -9.37 1.76
N GLU A 62 3.69 -8.05 1.71
CA GLU A 62 3.34 -7.22 2.86
C GLU A 62 2.35 -6.14 2.43
N CYS A 63 1.50 -5.68 3.35
CA CYS A 63 0.52 -4.65 3.06
C CYS A 63 0.24 -3.70 4.22
N ILE A 64 0.02 -2.43 3.89
CA ILE A 64 -0.59 -1.45 4.79
C ILE A 64 -1.94 -1.08 4.19
N LYS A 65 -3.02 -1.62 4.76
CA LYS A 65 -4.36 -1.54 4.16
C LYS A 65 -4.97 -0.14 4.18
N ASN A 66 -4.68 0.63 5.23
CA ASN A 66 -5.27 1.94 5.47
C ASN A 66 -4.15 2.94 5.76
N ILE A 67 -3.91 3.84 4.83
CA ILE A 67 -2.87 4.87 4.90
C ILE A 67 -3.50 6.26 4.94
N SER A 68 -4.40 6.56 4.00
CA SER A 68 -5.09 7.85 3.93
C SER A 68 -6.38 7.72 3.12
N PRO A 69 -7.42 8.53 3.38
CA PRO A 69 -8.55 8.70 2.48
C PRO A 69 -8.17 9.44 1.19
N GLU A 70 -7.02 10.12 1.14
CA GLU A 70 -6.58 10.91 0.00
C GLU A 70 -5.78 10.08 -1.01
N ARG A 71 -6.41 9.70 -2.13
CA ARG A 71 -5.80 8.81 -3.15
C ARG A 71 -4.43 9.28 -3.64
N TYR A 72 -4.26 10.58 -3.87
CA TYR A 72 -3.03 11.12 -4.46
C TYR A 72 -1.82 11.00 -3.51
N LYS A 73 -2.03 11.14 -2.20
CA LYS A 73 -0.98 10.93 -1.19
C LYS A 73 -0.47 9.50 -1.21
N VAL A 74 -1.39 8.54 -1.22
CA VAL A 74 -1.04 7.11 -1.25
C VAL A 74 -0.42 6.72 -2.60
N HIS A 75 -0.87 7.30 -3.71
CA HIS A 75 -0.21 7.15 -5.02
C HIS A 75 1.24 7.63 -5.01
N ASN A 76 1.53 8.77 -4.37
CA ASN A 76 2.89 9.29 -4.26
C ASN A 76 3.81 8.36 -3.44
N LEU A 77 3.30 7.76 -2.37
CA LEU A 77 4.02 6.73 -1.62
C LEU A 77 4.25 5.46 -2.46
N LEU A 78 3.26 5.06 -3.25
CA LEU A 78 3.40 3.91 -4.17
C LEU A 78 4.52 4.14 -5.19
N LYS A 79 4.59 5.35 -5.78
CA LYS A 79 5.67 5.78 -6.67
C LYS A 79 7.03 5.73 -5.96
N LEU A 80 7.12 6.30 -4.75
CA LEU A 80 8.34 6.27 -3.95
C LEU A 80 8.88 4.84 -3.76
N LEU A 81 8.00 3.89 -3.40
CA LEU A 81 8.36 2.49 -3.22
C LEU A 81 8.83 1.83 -4.52
N TYR A 82 8.14 2.10 -5.62
CA TYR A 82 8.47 1.56 -6.94
C TYR A 82 9.81 2.08 -7.45
N ASP A 83 10.04 3.39 -7.37
CA ASP A 83 11.25 4.04 -7.86
C ASP A 83 12.49 3.57 -7.06
N ASN A 84 12.32 3.35 -5.75
CA ASN A 84 13.37 2.81 -4.87
C ASN A 84 13.39 1.28 -4.79
N GLN A 85 12.47 0.60 -5.47
CA GLN A 85 12.39 -0.85 -5.57
C GLN A 85 12.36 -1.54 -4.21
N VAL A 86 11.59 -0.95 -3.30
CA VAL A 86 11.46 -1.40 -1.90
C VAL A 86 10.89 -2.81 -1.88
N SER A 87 11.49 -3.69 -1.08
CA SER A 87 11.01 -5.06 -0.94
C SER A 87 9.86 -5.15 0.08
N PRO A 88 9.00 -6.19 0.00
CA PRO A 88 7.87 -6.33 0.92
C PRO A 88 8.24 -6.22 2.39
N ILE A 89 9.36 -6.81 2.80
CA ILE A 89 9.79 -6.84 4.21
C ILE A 89 10.18 -5.46 4.76
N HIS A 90 10.55 -4.50 3.90
CA HIS A 90 10.92 -3.14 4.31
C HIS A 90 9.76 -2.15 4.14
N LEU A 91 8.55 -2.63 3.82
CA LEU A 91 7.40 -1.76 3.54
C LEU A 91 7.09 -0.83 4.73
N VAL A 92 7.01 -1.41 5.94
CA VAL A 92 6.70 -0.65 7.16
C VAL A 92 7.85 0.27 7.53
N ASP A 93 9.10 -0.17 7.39
CA ASP A 93 10.28 0.64 7.70
C ASP A 93 10.34 1.92 6.85
N VAL A 94 9.91 1.84 5.58
CA VAL A 94 9.91 2.99 4.66
C VAL A 94 8.68 3.87 4.82
N LEU A 95 7.51 3.28 5.10
CA LEU A 95 6.24 4.03 5.12
C LEU A 95 5.74 4.41 6.51
N GLY A 96 6.31 3.87 7.59
CA GLY A 96 5.79 4.03 8.97
C GLY A 96 5.53 5.49 9.33
N ASP A 97 6.54 6.35 9.19
CA ASP A 97 6.43 7.77 9.52
C ASP A 97 5.34 8.49 8.69
N TYR A 98 5.21 8.14 7.40
CA TYR A 98 4.15 8.71 6.54
C TYR A 98 2.76 8.26 6.96
N VAL A 99 2.62 7.00 7.40
CA VAL A 99 1.34 6.46 7.88
C VAL A 99 0.92 7.17 9.17
N ASP A 100 1.85 7.37 10.08
CA ASP A 100 1.62 8.10 11.33
C ASP A 100 1.21 9.55 11.07
N GLU A 101 1.83 10.23 10.09
CA GLU A 101 1.42 11.58 9.69
C GLU A 101 0.03 11.59 9.03
N TYR A 102 -0.25 10.63 8.14
CA TYR A 102 -1.46 10.62 7.32
C TYR A 102 -2.71 10.15 8.06
N ILE A 103 -2.58 9.62 9.29
CA ILE A 103 -3.74 9.27 10.11
C ILE A 103 -4.68 10.47 10.33
N LEU A 104 -4.12 11.68 10.39
CA LEU A 104 -4.87 12.94 10.57
C LEU A 104 -5.80 13.26 9.39
N ASP A 105 -5.56 12.68 8.22
CA ASP A 105 -6.45 12.86 7.07
C ASP A 105 -7.82 12.18 7.29
N PHE A 106 -7.87 11.10 8.08
CA PHE A 106 -9.14 10.47 8.45
C PHE A 106 -9.98 11.39 9.34
N ASP A 107 -9.36 12.09 10.29
CA ASP A 107 -10.06 13.05 11.15
C ASP A 107 -10.66 14.20 10.33
N LYS A 108 -9.91 14.75 9.37
CA LYS A 108 -10.41 15.77 8.43
C LYS A 108 -11.62 15.25 7.64
N GLN A 109 -11.52 14.02 7.12
CA GLN A 109 -12.58 13.41 6.32
C GLN A 109 -13.84 13.14 7.17
N ILE A 110 -13.69 12.69 8.42
CA ILE A 110 -14.79 12.49 9.35
C ILE A 110 -15.46 13.81 9.69
N ASN A 111 -14.68 14.84 10.03
CA ASN A 111 -15.21 16.16 10.36
C ASN A 111 -15.99 16.78 9.18
N TYR A 112 -15.57 16.50 7.94
CA TYR A 112 -16.31 16.90 6.74
C TYR A 112 -17.63 16.13 6.56
N ILE A 113 -17.66 14.83 6.88
CA ILE A 113 -18.87 13.99 6.76
C ILE A 113 -19.88 14.27 7.88
N ALA A 114 -19.40 14.61 9.08
CA ALA A 114 -20.22 14.84 10.27
C ALA A 114 -20.83 16.25 10.35
N TYR A 115 -20.65 17.09 9.33
CA TYR A 115 -21.21 18.44 9.19
C TYR A 115 -22.31 18.45 8.13
#